data_AF-A0A4R4J1Q7-F1
#
_entry.id   AF-A0A4R4J1Q7-F1
#
_cell.length_a   1.000
_cell.length_b   1.000
_cell.length_c   1.000
_cell.angle_alpha   90.00
_cell.angle_beta   90.00
_cell.angle_gamma   90.00
#
_symmetry.space_group_name_H-M   'P 1'
#
loop_
_entity.id
_entity.type
_entity.pdbx_description
1 polymer ?
#
loop_
_entity_poly.entity_id
_entity_poly.type
_entity_poly.pdbx_seq_one_letter_code
_entity_poly.pdbx_strand_id
1 'polypeptide(L)'
;MGDQELYQKIGQLLLDAGPTDAKKMIVRADLFPERDGCKYEFDYIDKSEKLDWFDPDGRAVSDLTDLLEELRSFFIENIQSQETPFWHSCTITLDVEQMKINIDFKYDD
;
A
#
# COMPACT_ATOMS: atom_id res chain seq x y z
N MET A 1 2.66 -10.37 -13.68
CA MET A 1 1.48 -9.53 -13.39
C MET A 1 1.86 -8.10 -13.75
N GLY A 2 0.93 -7.28 -14.25
CA GLY A 2 1.20 -5.85 -14.46
C GLY A 2 1.06 -5.03 -13.18
N ASP A 3 1.63 -3.83 -13.14
CA ASP A 3 1.48 -2.85 -12.05
C ASP A 3 0.01 -2.50 -11.80
N GLN A 4 -0.79 -2.36 -12.86
CA GLN A 4 -2.22 -2.06 -12.73
C GLN A 4 -2.99 -3.17 -11.98
N GLU A 5 -2.68 -4.44 -12.25
CA GLU A 5 -3.30 -5.58 -11.56
C GLU A 5 -2.89 -5.62 -10.08
N LEU A 6 -1.62 -5.30 -9.77
CA LEU A 6 -1.12 -5.15 -8.40
C LEU A 6 -1.89 -4.05 -7.65
N TYR A 7 -2.09 -2.89 -8.28
CA TYR A 7 -2.79 -1.77 -7.65
C TYR A 7 -4.25 -2.13 -7.37
N GLN A 8 -4.91 -2.85 -8.27
CA GLN A 8 -6.27 -3.34 -8.06
C GLN A 8 -6.36 -4.33 -6.89
N LYS A 9 -5.43 -5.28 -6.80
CA LYS A 9 -5.38 -6.24 -5.69
C LYS A 9 -5.13 -5.55 -4.34
N ILE A 10 -4.21 -4.60 -4.30
CA ILE A 10 -3.94 -3.79 -3.09
C ILE A 10 -5.20 -3.01 -2.70
N GLY A 11 -5.86 -2.35 -3.66
CA GLY A 11 -7.09 -1.60 -3.39
C GLY A 11 -8.21 -2.49 -2.84
N GLN A 12 -8.43 -3.66 -3.46
CA GLN A 12 -9.44 -4.61 -2.99
C GLN A 12 -9.13 -5.13 -1.58
N LEU A 13 -7.87 -5.50 -1.32
CA LEU A 13 -7.44 -5.96 0.01
C LEU A 13 -7.72 -4.91 1.09
N LEU A 14 -7.42 -3.63 0.81
CA LEU A 14 -7.71 -2.55 1.74
C LEU A 14 -9.22 -2.34 1.94
N LEU A 15 -10.04 -2.45 0.88
CA LEU A 15 -11.50 -2.38 1.02
C LEU A 15 -12.06 -3.49 1.92
N ASP A 16 -11.54 -4.71 1.79
CA ASP A 16 -12.00 -5.87 2.57
C ASP A 16 -11.53 -5.81 4.03
N ALA A 17 -10.33 -5.30 4.29
CA ALA A 17 -9.74 -5.20 5.63
C ALA A 17 -10.11 -3.91 6.38
N GLY A 18 -10.55 -2.89 5.65
CA GLY A 18 -10.80 -1.55 6.17
C GLY A 18 -12.13 -1.39 6.92
N PRO A 19 -12.29 -0.32 7.71
CA PRO A 19 -13.56 -0.02 8.37
C PRO A 19 -14.68 0.28 7.38
N THR A 20 -15.90 -0.19 7.66
CA THR A 20 -17.08 0.03 6.79
C THR A 20 -17.51 1.48 6.65
N ASP A 21 -17.05 2.37 7.54
CA ASP A 21 -17.33 3.80 7.49
C ASP A 21 -16.17 4.62 6.90
N ALA A 22 -15.11 3.98 6.42
CA ALA A 22 -14.01 4.69 5.80
C ALA A 22 -14.43 5.32 4.46
N LYS A 23 -14.20 6.63 4.33
CA LYS A 23 -14.21 7.35 3.04
C LYS A 23 -12.87 7.24 2.34
N LYS A 24 -11.79 7.21 3.13
CA LYS A 24 -10.43 7.15 2.63
C LYS A 24 -9.58 6.29 3.56
N MET A 25 -8.74 5.44 2.99
CA MET A 25 -7.71 4.71 3.73
C MET A 25 -6.33 5.23 3.34
N ILE A 26 -5.46 5.34 4.32
CA ILE A 26 -4.09 5.84 4.19
C ILE A 26 -3.19 4.83 4.87
N VAL A 27 -2.40 4.12 4.08
CA VAL A 27 -1.44 3.13 4.60
C VAL A 27 -0.03 3.62 4.33
N ARG A 28 0.77 3.75 5.39
CA ARG A 28 2.20 4.03 5.27
C ARG A 28 2.95 2.74 5.49
N ALA A 29 3.82 2.41 4.55
CA ALA A 29 4.56 1.16 4.53
C ALA A 29 6.05 1.46 4.38
N ASP A 30 6.87 0.95 5.28
CA ASP A 30 8.33 0.96 5.21
C ASP A 30 8.83 -0.47 5.01
N LEU A 31 9.32 -0.77 3.82
CA LEU A 31 9.76 -2.11 3.41
C LEU A 31 11.20 -2.32 3.86
N PHE A 32 11.47 -3.51 4.40
CA PHE A 32 12.82 -3.82 4.83
C PHE A 32 13.75 -4.07 3.63
N PRO A 33 15.01 -3.63 3.71
CA PRO A 33 16.02 -3.93 2.68
C PRO A 33 16.22 -5.43 2.46
N GLU A 34 16.11 -6.21 3.53
CA GLU A 34 16.24 -7.67 3.55
C GLU A 34 15.08 -8.41 2.88
N ARG A 35 14.00 -7.69 2.51
CA ARG A 35 12.81 -8.24 1.84
C ARG A 35 11.99 -9.24 2.65
N ASP A 36 12.20 -9.29 3.96
CA ASP A 36 11.54 -10.24 4.86
C ASP A 36 10.37 -9.62 5.63
N GLY A 37 10.03 -8.35 5.36
CA GLY A 37 8.91 -7.72 6.04
C GLY A 37 8.77 -6.23 5.78
N CYS A 38 7.77 -5.65 6.45
CA CYS A 38 7.40 -4.25 6.33
C CYS A 38 6.86 -3.73 7.67
N LYS A 39 7.11 -2.45 7.98
CA LYS A 39 6.40 -1.73 9.04
C LYS A 39 5.23 -0.98 8.44
N TYR A 40 4.11 -1.00 9.15
CA TYR A 40 2.89 -0.38 8.68
C TYR A 40 2.30 0.60 9.70
N GLU A 41 1.68 1.65 9.17
CA GLU A 41 0.67 2.45 9.85
C GLU A 41 -0.61 2.43 9.01
N PHE A 42 -1.75 2.21 9.67
CA PHE A 42 -3.05 2.09 9.04
C PHE A 42 -4.00 3.15 9.59
N ASP A 43 -4.21 4.21 8.80
CA ASP A 43 -5.12 5.29 9.12
C ASP A 43 -6.30 5.30 8.14
N TYR A 44 -7.42 5.87 8.57
CA TYR A 44 -8.55 6.15 7.71
C TYR A 44 -9.25 7.46 8.09
N ILE A 45 -9.97 8.02 7.12
CA ILE A 45 -10.90 9.13 7.33
C ILE A 45 -12.31 8.57 7.30
N ASP A 46 -13.08 8.77 8.36
CA ASP A 46 -14.47 8.33 8.48
C ASP A 46 -15.45 9.26 7.74
N LYS A 47 -16.75 8.91 7.73
CA LYS A 47 -17.75 9.75 7.06
C LYS A 47 -17.94 11.14 7.68
N SER A 48 -17.50 11.32 8.92
CA SER A 48 -17.52 12.59 9.65
C SER A 48 -16.27 13.43 9.42
N GLU A 49 -15.42 13.06 8.45
CA GLU A 49 -14.14 13.71 8.12
C GLU A 49 -13.11 13.64 9.26
N LYS A 50 -13.25 12.67 10.18
CA LYS A 50 -12.31 12.48 11.28
C LYS A 50 -11.25 11.46 10.90
N LEU A 51 -9.99 11.78 11.22
CA LEU A 51 -8.88 10.83 11.16
C LEU A 51 -8.95 9.86 12.34
N ASP A 52 -8.85 8.57 12.06
CA ASP A 52 -8.70 7.51 13.07
C ASP A 52 -7.80 6.39 12.53
N TRP A 53 -7.39 5.49 13.40
CA TRP A 53 -6.55 4.34 13.05
C TRP A 53 -7.39 3.07 12.97
N PHE A 54 -6.92 2.08 12.21
CA PHE A 54 -7.51 0.76 12.19
C PHE A 54 -6.44 -0.32 12.26
N ASP A 55 -6.82 -1.51 12.72
CA ASP A 55 -5.93 -2.66 12.84
C ASP A 55 -6.46 -3.79 11.95
N PRO A 56 -5.89 -3.99 10.75
CA PRO A 56 -6.28 -5.10 9.89
C PRO A 56 -5.80 -6.43 10.49
N ASP A 57 -6.47 -7.53 10.14
CA ASP A 57 -6.04 -8.84 10.63
C ASP A 57 -4.70 -9.27 10.03
N GLY A 58 -3.97 -10.14 10.74
CA GLY A 58 -2.63 -10.55 10.35
C GLY A 58 -2.53 -11.17 8.95
N ARG A 59 -3.60 -11.76 8.41
CA ARG A 59 -3.60 -12.27 7.02
C ARG A 59 -3.61 -11.12 6.03
N ALA A 60 -4.44 -10.09 6.24
CA ALA A 60 -4.44 -8.91 5.39
C ALA A 60 -3.08 -8.18 5.40
N VAL A 61 -2.39 -8.13 6.55
CA VAL A 61 -1.04 -7.58 6.63
C VAL A 61 -0.03 -8.43 5.84
N SER A 62 -0.11 -9.75 5.96
CA SER A 62 0.75 -10.68 5.20
C SER A 62 0.52 -10.55 3.70
N ASP A 63 -0.74 -10.59 3.26
CA ASP A 63 -1.11 -10.47 1.84
C ASP A 63 -0.68 -9.11 1.26
N LEU A 64 -0.77 -8.04 2.05
CA LEU A 64 -0.27 -6.72 1.64
C LEU A 64 1.25 -6.72 1.48
N THR A 65 1.97 -7.39 2.38
CA THR A 65 3.44 -7.52 2.30
C THR A 65 3.84 -8.24 1.02
N ASP A 66 3.20 -9.37 0.71
CA ASP A 66 3.45 -10.13 -0.52
C ASP A 66 3.17 -9.29 -1.78
N LEU A 67 2.07 -8.53 -1.80
CA LEU A 67 1.72 -7.66 -2.93
C LEU A 67 2.72 -6.51 -3.12
N LEU A 68 3.20 -5.90 -2.02
CA LEU A 68 4.20 -4.82 -2.10
C LEU A 68 5.57 -5.35 -2.53
N GLU A 69 5.96 -6.55 -2.12
CA GLU A 69 7.18 -7.22 -2.59
C GLU A 69 7.11 -7.59 -4.08
N GLU A 70 5.95 -8.07 -4.55
CA GLU A 70 5.72 -8.35 -5.97
C GLU A 70 5.76 -7.05 -6.78
N LEU A 71 5.16 -5.97 -6.27
CA LEU A 71 5.20 -4.65 -6.89
C LEU A 71 6.63 -4.09 -6.96
N ARG A 72 7.37 -4.18 -5.86
CA ARG A 72 8.77 -3.79 -5.84
C ARG A 72 9.55 -4.56 -6.91
N SER A 73 9.40 -5.89 -6.96
CA SER A 73 10.08 -6.76 -7.92
C SER A 73 9.72 -6.43 -9.38
N PHE A 74 8.44 -6.16 -9.67
CA PHE A 74 7.99 -5.72 -10.99
C PHE A 74 8.76 -4.47 -11.47
N PHE A 75 8.93 -3.46 -10.62
CA PHE A 75 9.68 -2.25 -10.97
C PHE A 75 11.16 -2.54 -11.28
N ILE A 76 11.80 -3.46 -10.55
CA ILE A 76 13.21 -3.86 -10.78
C ILE A 76 13.38 -4.50 -12.15
N GLU A 77 12.48 -5.41 -12.48
CA GLU A 77 12.60 -6.25 -13.67
C GLU A 77 12.20 -5.49 -14.94
N ASN A 78 11.24 -4.57 -14.84
CA ASN A 78 10.61 -3.95 -16.01
C ASN A 78 10.99 -2.49 -16.24
N ILE A 79 11.36 -1.75 -15.19
CA ILE A 79 11.76 -0.35 -15.33
C ILE A 79 13.28 -0.29 -15.13
N GLN A 80 14.02 -0.27 -16.24
CA GLN A 80 15.46 0.03 -16.28
C GLN A 80 15.72 1.50 -15.88
N SER A 81 15.30 1.89 -14.68
CA SER A 81 15.55 3.23 -14.14
C SER A 81 17.04 3.40 -13.88
N GLN A 82 17.59 4.53 -14.32
CA GLN A 82 18.98 4.93 -14.04
C GLN A 82 19.20 5.34 -12.57
N GLU A 83 18.11 5.45 -11.79
CA GLU A 83 18.15 5.70 -10.36
C GLU A 83 18.21 4.36 -9.62
N THR A 84 19.34 4.09 -8.99
CA THR A 84 19.53 2.97 -8.08
C THR A 84 19.31 3.46 -6.64
N PRO A 85 18.68 2.67 -5.74
CA PRO A 85 17.88 1.49 -6.03
C PRO A 85 16.61 1.36 -5.17
N PHE A 86 15.47 1.22 -5.83
CA PHE A 86 14.20 0.74 -5.26
C PHE A 86 13.58 1.69 -4.23
N TRP A 87 12.28 1.92 -4.35
CA TRP A 87 11.57 2.60 -3.29
C TRP A 87 11.62 1.72 -2.02
N HIS A 88 11.87 2.35 -0.88
CA HIS A 88 11.96 1.69 0.42
C HIS A 88 10.71 1.92 1.26
N SER A 89 9.92 2.92 0.91
CA SER A 89 8.64 3.20 1.56
C SER A 89 7.62 3.71 0.56
N CYS A 90 6.35 3.52 0.88
CA CYS A 90 5.25 4.06 0.10
C CYS A 90 4.10 4.54 0.98
N THR A 91 3.35 5.51 0.47
CA THR A 91 2.05 5.89 1.02
C THR A 91 0.95 5.48 0.05
N ILE A 92 0.13 4.53 0.47
CA ILE A 92 -1.04 4.06 -0.29
C ILE A 92 -2.23 4.88 0.17
N THR A 93 -2.92 5.51 -0.77
CA THR A 93 -4.19 6.19 -0.52
C THR A 93 -5.27 5.53 -1.34
N LEU A 94 -6.31 5.03 -0.69
CA LEU A 94 -7.51 4.54 -1.34
C LEU A 94 -8.68 5.45 -1.01
N ASP A 95 -9.19 6.12 -2.02
CA ASP A 95 -10.45 6.86 -1.97
C ASP A 95 -11.59 5.88 -2.23
N VAL A 96 -12.33 5.54 -1.17
CA VAL A 96 -13.41 4.54 -1.20
C VAL A 96 -14.62 5.08 -1.97
N GLU A 97 -14.87 6.39 -1.90
CA GLU A 97 -15.99 7.02 -2.57
C GLU A 97 -15.79 7.05 -4.10
N GLN A 98 -14.55 7.29 -4.53
CA GLN A 98 -14.18 7.33 -5.96
C GLN A 98 -13.66 5.99 -6.50
N MET A 99 -13.49 4.98 -5.64
CA MET A 99 -12.85 3.70 -5.96
C MET A 99 -11.50 3.90 -6.65
N LYS A 100 -10.69 4.81 -6.12
CA LYS A 100 -9.42 5.23 -6.71
C LYS A 100 -8.27 4.98 -5.75
N ILE A 101 -7.30 4.18 -6.20
CA ILE A 101 -6.04 3.97 -5.49
C ILE A 101 -4.93 4.87 -6.06
N ASN A 102 -4.09 5.38 -5.17
CA ASN A 102 -2.83 6.05 -5.48
C ASN A 102 -1.73 5.47 -4.60
N ILE A 103 -0.55 5.24 -5.15
CA ILE A 103 0.63 4.82 -4.39
C ILE A 103 1.74 5.84 -4.67
N ASP A 104 2.17 6.50 -3.61
CA ASP A 104 3.29 7.44 -3.65
C ASP A 104 4.55 6.73 -3.12
N PHE A 105 5.56 6.59 -3.97
CA PHE A 105 6.80 5.87 -3.66
C PHE A 105 7.89 6.84 -3.19
N LYS A 106 8.64 6.44 -2.16
CA LYS A 106 9.80 7.18 -1.66
C LYS A 106 11.08 6.38 -1.87
N TYR A 107 12.09 7.08 -2.41
CA TYR A 107 13.37 6.52 -2.79
C TYR A 107 14.53 7.03 -1.90
N ASP A 108 14.37 8.19 -1.26
CA ASP A 108 15.33 8.80 -0.33
C ASP A 108 14.94 8.52 1.14
N ASP A 109 15.95 8.32 2.00
CA ASP A 109 15.80 8.14 3.45
C ASP A 109 15.34 9.44 4.16
#